data_AF-A0A2E5UE14-F1
#
_entry.id   AF-A0A2E5UE14-F1
#
_cell.length_a   1.000
_cell.length_b   1.000
_cell.length_c   1.000
_cell.angle_alpha   90.00
_cell.angle_beta   90.00
_cell.angle_gamma   90.00
#
_symmetry.space_group_name_H-M   'P 1'
#
loop_
_entity.id
_entity.type
_entity.pdbx_description
1 polymer ?
#
loop_
_entity_poly.entity_id
_entity_poly.type
_entity_poly.pdbx_seq_one_letter_code
_entity_poly.pdbx_strand_id
1 'polypeptide(L)'
;MEHEYKEFDIKKYNQLKTLAAKAAYLLTCRITTREAIKCTTPCFQAKVGTVELPVYGDDEKQTVEKAVFWLKESSLNYKALSEAGI
;
A
#
# COMPACT_ATOMS: atom_id res chain seq x y z
N MET A 1 12.67 -5.30 18.52
CA MET A 1 11.38 -4.58 18.46
C MET A 1 10.57 -5.28 17.39
N GLU A 2 9.74 -6.24 17.80
CA GLU A 2 8.76 -6.85 16.91
C GLU A 2 7.72 -5.77 16.60
N HIS A 3 7.81 -5.17 15.43
CA HIS A 3 6.72 -4.35 14.92
C HIS A 3 5.55 -5.31 14.69
N GLU A 4 4.62 -5.40 15.65
CA GLU A 4 3.35 -6.11 15.51
C GLU A 4 2.55 -5.44 14.40
N TYR A 5 2.74 -5.93 13.19
CA TYR A 5 1.90 -5.56 12.07
C TYR A 5 0.49 -6.07 12.35
N LYS A 6 -0.51 -5.21 12.13
CA LYS A 6 -1.91 -5.64 12.27
C LYS A 6 -2.25 -6.64 11.16
N GLU A 7 -3.05 -7.64 11.52
CA GLU A 7 -3.66 -8.52 10.53
C GLU A 7 -4.57 -7.68 9.62
N PHE A 8 -4.44 -7.92 8.31
CA PHE A 8 -5.21 -7.19 7.32
C PHE A 8 -6.68 -7.65 7.36
N ASP A 9 -7.59 -6.73 7.67
CA ASP A 9 -9.03 -6.97 7.66
C ASP A 9 -9.68 -6.26 6.48
N ILE A 10 -10.20 -7.06 5.54
CA ILE A 10 -10.84 -6.56 4.32
C ILE A 10 -12.15 -5.80 4.59
N LYS A 11 -12.89 -6.14 5.66
CA LYS A 11 -14.13 -5.44 6.01
C LYS A 11 -13.83 -4.02 6.45
N LYS A 12 -12.84 -3.86 7.33
CA LYS A 12 -12.34 -2.56 7.77
C LYS A 12 -11.80 -1.76 6.59
N TYR A 13 -11.00 -2.38 5.72
CA TYR A 13 -10.51 -1.72 4.50
C TYR A 13 -11.64 -1.21 3.59
N ASN A 14 -12.68 -2.01 3.37
CA ASN A 14 -13.82 -1.64 2.53
C ASN A 14 -14.76 -0.61 3.17
N GLN A 15 -14.79 -0.53 4.50
CA GLN A 15 -15.53 0.52 5.22
C GLN A 15 -14.90 1.91 5.06
N LEU A 16 -13.59 1.98 4.82
CA LEU A 16 -12.89 3.25 4.62
C LEU A 16 -13.31 3.83 3.27
N LYS A 17 -13.91 5.02 3.29
CA LYS A 17 -14.41 5.68 2.07
C LYS A 17 -13.31 6.41 1.29
N THR A 18 -12.29 6.89 1.97
CA THR A 18 -11.24 7.72 1.36
C THR A 18 -9.98 6.92 1.10
N LEU A 19 -9.30 7.24 0.00
CA LEU A 19 -8.02 6.63 -0.35
C LEU A 19 -6.96 6.88 0.73
N ALA A 20 -6.97 8.06 1.36
CA ALA A 20 -6.06 8.36 2.47
C ALA A 20 -6.25 7.43 3.67
N ALA A 21 -7.51 7.22 4.10
CA ALA A 21 -7.78 6.39 5.25
C ALA A 21 -7.45 4.91 4.95
N LYS A 22 -7.74 4.47 3.71
CA LYS A 22 -7.29 3.17 3.19
C LYS A 22 -5.77 3.05 3.26
N ALA A 23 -5.04 4.03 2.73
CA ALA A 23 -3.57 4.00 2.71
C ALA A 23 -2.97 4.01 4.13
N ALA A 24 -3.50 4.83 5.03
CA ALA A 24 -3.11 4.86 6.43
C ALA A 24 -3.38 3.52 7.14
N TYR A 25 -4.51 2.87 6.86
CA TYR A 25 -4.80 1.54 7.40
C TYR A 25 -3.84 0.48 6.87
N LEU A 26 -3.56 0.48 5.56
CA LEU A 26 -2.61 -0.42 4.93
C LEU A 26 -1.19 -0.26 5.49
N LEU A 27 -0.76 0.96 5.85
CA LEU A 27 0.52 1.21 6.52
C LEU A 27 0.64 0.56 7.91
N THR A 28 -0.49 0.32 8.59
CA THR A 28 -0.50 -0.40 9.88
C THR A 28 -0.47 -1.92 9.72
N CYS A 29 -0.71 -2.42 8.51
CA CYS A 29 -0.74 -3.84 8.19
C CYS A 29 0.63 -4.30 7.63
N ARG A 30 0.86 -5.61 7.59
CA ARG A 30 2.08 -6.17 7.01
C ARG A 30 2.05 -6.02 5.49
N ILE A 31 2.94 -5.18 4.96
CA ILE A 31 3.17 -5.07 3.53
C ILE A 31 4.08 -6.23 3.11
N THR A 32 3.65 -6.94 2.08
CA THR A 32 4.35 -8.08 1.51
C THR A 32 4.49 -7.89 0.00
N THR A 33 5.27 -8.73 -0.62
CA THR A 33 5.46 -8.76 -2.07
C THR A 33 4.86 -10.03 -2.63
N ARG A 34 4.48 -9.99 -3.90
CA ARG A 34 4.19 -11.16 -4.72
C ARG A 34 5.02 -11.07 -5.98
N GLU A 35 5.42 -12.22 -6.50
CA GLU A 35 5.98 -12.30 -7.83
C GLU A 35 4.89 -11.93 -8.85
N ALA A 36 5.25 -11.08 -9.80
CA ALA A 36 4.41 -10.60 -10.88
C ALA A 36 5.25 -10.52 -12.16
N ILE A 37 4.62 -10.57 -13.31
CA ILE A 37 5.32 -10.41 -14.59
C ILE A 37 4.80 -9.14 -15.24
N LYS A 38 5.69 -8.16 -15.43
CA LYS A 38 5.36 -6.91 -16.10
C LYS A 38 5.97 -6.92 -17.49
N CYS A 39 5.11 -6.89 -18.51
CA CYS A 39 5.42 -6.88 -19.95
C CYS A 39 6.26 -8.04 -20.51
N THR A 40 7.04 -8.78 -19.70
CA THR A 40 7.79 -10.04 -19.97
C THR A 40 8.86 -10.27 -18.91
N THR A 41 9.16 -9.27 -18.08
CA THR A 41 10.19 -9.35 -17.03
C THR A 41 9.56 -9.77 -15.70
N PRO A 42 10.17 -10.73 -14.97
CA PRO A 42 9.76 -11.04 -13.60
C PRO A 42 10.06 -9.83 -12.70
N CYS A 43 9.10 -9.46 -11.89
CA CYS A 43 9.17 -8.35 -10.96
C CYS A 43 8.38 -8.69 -9.70
N PHE A 44 8.51 -7.85 -8.68
CA PHE A 44 7.70 -7.95 -7.47
C PHE A 44 6.64 -6.87 -7.48
N GLN A 45 5.41 -7.25 -7.18
CA GLN A 45 4.31 -6.35 -6.93
C GLN A 45 4.04 -6.30 -5.42
N ALA A 46 3.90 -5.11 -4.87
CA ALA A 46 3.54 -4.95 -3.48
C ALA A 46 2.07 -5.33 -3.24
N LYS A 47 1.80 -5.99 -2.11
CA LYS A 47 0.45 -6.33 -1.65
C LYS A 47 0.34 -6.28 -0.14
N VAL A 48 -0.87 -6.08 0.34
CA VAL A 48 -1.21 -6.08 1.77
C VAL A 48 -2.40 -7.00 1.95
N GLY A 49 -2.18 -8.19 2.52
CA GLY A 49 -3.19 -9.24 2.56
C GLY A 49 -3.68 -9.59 1.16
N THR A 50 -4.94 -9.27 0.85
CA THR A 50 -5.58 -9.48 -0.45
C THR A 50 -5.58 -8.25 -1.36
N VAL A 51 -5.08 -7.10 -0.89
CA VAL A 51 -5.06 -5.85 -1.66
C VAL A 51 -3.74 -5.72 -2.39
N GLU A 52 -3.81 -5.64 -3.71
CA GLU A 52 -2.65 -5.45 -4.57
C GLU A 52 -2.41 -3.96 -4.78
N LEU A 53 -1.18 -3.52 -4.52
CA LEU A 53 -0.80 -2.13 -4.72
C LEU A 53 -0.29 -1.94 -6.16
N PRO A 54 -0.48 -0.75 -6.75
CA PRO A 54 0.05 -0.41 -8.08
C PRO A 54 1.56 -0.09 -8.02
N VAL A 55 2.31 -0.78 -7.16
CA VAL A 55 3.73 -0.57 -6.91
C VAL A 55 4.48 -1.82 -7.29
N TYR A 56 5.45 -1.64 -8.19
CA TYR A 56 6.28 -2.71 -8.73
C TYR A 56 7.75 -2.35 -8.56
N GLY A 57 8.58 -3.37 -8.35
CA GLY A 57 10.03 -3.23 -8.32
C GLY A 57 10.72 -4.54 -8.68
N ASP A 58 12.02 -4.46 -8.94
CA ASP A 58 12.83 -5.61 -9.32
C ASP A 58 13.25 -6.46 -8.11
N ASP A 59 13.22 -5.86 -6.91
CA ASP A 59 13.60 -6.49 -5.64
C ASP A 59 12.48 -6.33 -4.61
N GLU A 60 12.30 -7.34 -3.74
CA GLU A 60 11.27 -7.34 -2.71
C GLU A 60 11.42 -6.19 -1.71
N LYS A 61 12.63 -5.92 -1.23
CA LYS A 61 12.87 -4.84 -0.24
C LYS A 61 12.56 -3.49 -0.86
N GLN A 62 13.09 -3.23 -2.05
CA GLN A 62 12.82 -1.99 -2.77
C GLN A 62 11.31 -1.80 -3.04
N THR A 63 10.63 -2.89 -3.39
CA THR A 63 9.19 -2.88 -3.66
C THR A 63 8.38 -2.56 -2.41
N VAL A 64 8.74 -3.15 -1.27
CA VAL A 64 8.10 -2.83 0.02
C VAL A 64 8.37 -1.37 0.42
N GLU A 65 9.61 -0.89 0.29
CA GLU A 65 9.95 0.50 0.62
C GLU A 65 9.19 1.50 -0.25
N LYS A 66 9.13 1.25 -1.57
CA LYS A 66 8.30 2.04 -2.50
C LYS A 66 6.82 1.99 -2.14
N ALA A 67 6.31 0.83 -1.73
CA ALA A 67 4.92 0.68 -1.33
C ALA A 67 4.61 1.48 -0.06
N VAL A 68 5.50 1.44 0.93
CA VAL A 68 5.39 2.27 2.14
C VAL A 68 5.39 3.75 1.76
N PHE A 69 6.30 4.18 0.88
CA PHE A 69 6.36 5.57 0.44
C PHE A 69 5.09 6.00 -0.29
N TRP A 70 4.63 5.20 -1.26
CA TRP A 70 3.41 5.46 -2.02
C TRP A 70 2.17 5.51 -1.12
N LEU A 71 2.09 4.64 -0.10
CA LEU A 71 1.00 4.68 0.87
C LEU A 71 1.07 5.92 1.77
N LYS A 72 2.27 6.34 2.21
CA LYS A 72 2.46 7.58 2.97
C LYS A 72 2.04 8.79 2.13
N GLU A 73 2.51 8.88 0.89
CA GLU A 73 2.09 9.92 -0.03
C GLU A 73 0.59 9.88 -0.28
N SER A 74 0.00 8.72 -0.56
CA SER A 74 -1.46 8.60 -0.77
C SER A 74 -2.26 9.01 0.47
N SER A 75 -1.73 8.77 1.67
CA SER A 75 -2.35 9.20 2.93
C SER A 75 -2.26 10.71 3.17
N LEU A 76 -1.16 11.35 2.73
CA LEU A 76 -0.90 12.78 2.89
C LEU A 76 -1.51 13.62 1.77
N ASN A 77 -1.37 13.16 0.53
CA ASN A 77 -1.73 13.90 -0.68
C ASN A 77 -3.25 14.01 -0.85
N TYR A 78 -4.04 13.03 -0.37
CA TYR A 78 -5.49 13.21 -0.29
C TYR A 78 -5.89 14.23 0.78
N LYS A 79 -5.11 14.39 1.85
CA LYS A 79 -5.36 15.44 2.84
C LYS A 79 -5.19 16.83 2.20
N ALA A 80 -4.14 17.00 1.40
CA ALA A 80 -3.90 18.21 0.61
C ALA A 80 -4.98 18.46 -0.47
N LEU A 81 -5.43 17.42 -1.19
CA LEU A 81 -6.49 17.54 -2.21
C LEU A 81 -7.90 17.72 -1.63
N SER A 82 -8.16 17.24 -0.41
CA SER A 82 -9.45 17.41 0.24
C SER A 82 -9.57 18.77 0.96
N GLU A 83 -8.44 19.42 1.29
CA GLU A 83 -8.37 20.79 1.79
C GLU A 83 -8.27 21.83 0.66
N ALA A 84 -7.77 21.44 -0.51
CA ALA A 84 -7.84 22.23 -1.75
C ALA A 84 -9.16 21.94 -2.47
N GLY A 85 -10.26 22.48 -1.93
CA GLY A 85 -11.58 22.41 -2.57
C GLY A 85 -11.53 22.90 -4.03
N ILE A 86 -12.05 22.07 -4.93
CA ILE A 86 -12.54 22.47 -6.25
C ILE A 86 -14.01 22.04 -6.32
#